data_AF-A0A0G1Z2R4-F1
#
_entry.id   AF-A0A0G1Z2R4-F1
#
_cell.length_a   1.000
_cell.length_b   1.000
_cell.length_c   1.000
_cell.angle_alpha   90.00
_cell.angle_beta   90.00
_cell.angle_gamma   90.00
#
_symmetry.space_group_name_H-M   'P 1'
#
loop_
_entity.id
_entity.type
_entity.pdbx_description
1 polymer ?
#
loop_
_entity_poly.entity_id
_entity_poly.type
_entity_poly.pdbx_seq_one_letter_code
_entity_poly.pdbx_strand_id
1 'polypeptide(L)' 'MIKYFHELTQAQVDALCDTYGYTWAQCAEEYPQPEWCGHPRAVNPIGCAALVQLKVTGANKGRCVQCQHRKAS' A
#
# COMPACT_ATOMS: atom_id res chain seq x y z
N MET A 1 -13.50 -9.72 -3.83
CA MET A 1 -12.97 -9.03 -2.64
C MET A 1 -11.74 -8.28 -3.12
N ILE A 2 -11.69 -6.95 -2.99
CA ILE A 2 -10.52 -6.16 -3.43
C ILE A 2 -9.36 -6.50 -2.49
N LYS A 3 -8.18 -6.76 -3.04
CA LYS A 3 -6.98 -7.08 -2.27
C LYS A 3 -6.08 -5.85 -2.26
N TYR A 4 -5.65 -5.40 -1.09
CA TYR A 4 -4.78 -4.22 -1.01
C TYR A 4 -3.30 -4.60 -1.05
N PHE A 5 -2.44 -3.71 -1.53
CA PHE A 5 -1.01 -4.01 -1.71
C PHE A 5 -0.33 -4.46 -0.39
N HIS A 6 -0.68 -3.82 0.72
CA HIS A 6 -0.15 -4.10 2.05
C HIS A 6 -0.63 -5.44 2.65
N GLU A 7 -1.58 -6.12 1.99
CA GLU A 7 -2.06 -7.45 2.35
C GLU A 7 -1.37 -8.56 1.54
N LEU A 8 -0.47 -8.19 0.62
CA LEU A 8 0.32 -9.15 -0.14
C LEU A 8 1.41 -9.79 0.74
N THR A 9 1.54 -11.12 0.60
CA THR A 9 2.68 -11.83 1.16
C THR A 9 3.96 -11.39 0.46
N GLN A 10 5.12 -11.63 1.07
CA GLN A 10 6.39 -11.26 0.44
C GLN A 10 6.57 -11.98 -0.91
N ALA A 11 6.28 -13.28 -0.96
CA ALA A 11 6.32 -14.05 -2.21
C ALA A 11 5.42 -13.49 -3.32
N GLN A 12 4.27 -12.91 -2.97
CA GLN A 12 3.40 -12.24 -3.95
C GLN A 12 4.01 -10.95 -4.46
N VAL A 13 4.61 -10.14 -3.58
CA VAL A 13 5.32 -8.92 -3.97
C VAL A 13 6.52 -9.26 -4.86
N ASP A 14 7.30 -10.29 -4.49
CA ASP A 14 8.47 -10.73 -5.25
C ASP A 14 8.05 -11.19 -6.67
N ALA A 15 6.97 -11.97 -6.77
CA ALA A 15 6.42 -12.39 -8.06
C ALA A 15 5.98 -11.20 -8.95
N LEU A 16 5.43 -10.13 -8.36
CA LEU A 16 5.09 -8.91 -9.09
C LEU A 16 6.35 -8.17 -9.57
N CYS A 17 7.39 -8.10 -8.74
CA CYS A 17 8.68 -7.49 -9.10
C CYS A 17 9.40 -8.27 -10.21
N ASP A 18 9.29 -9.60 -10.21
CA ASP A 18 9.89 -10.49 -11.21
C ASP A 18 9.12 -10.50 -12.54
N THR A 19 7.90 -9.95 -12.55
CA THR A 19 7.09 -9.85 -13.77
C THR A 19 7.64 -8.75 -14.67
N TYR A 20 8.28 -9.14 -15.78
CA TYR A 20 8.83 -8.20 -16.75
C TYR A 20 7.75 -7.26 -17.30
N GLY A 21 8.00 -5.95 -17.19
CA GLY A 21 7.07 -4.92 -17.66
C GLY A 21 5.90 -4.61 -16.73
N TYR A 22 5.84 -5.24 -15.54
CA TYR A 22 4.83 -4.90 -14.54
C TYR A 22 5.12 -3.52 -13.93
N THR A 23 4.16 -2.61 -14.03
CA THR A 23 4.33 -1.21 -13.61
C THR A 23 3.65 -0.93 -12.28
N TRP A 24 4.15 0.08 -11.56
CA TRP A 24 3.47 0.59 -10.37
C TRP A 24 2.07 1.16 -10.65
N ALA A 25 1.81 1.59 -11.89
CA ALA A 25 0.47 2.04 -12.30
C ALA A 25 -0.51 0.87 -12.31
N GLN A 26 -0.14 -0.25 -12.95
CA GLN A 26 -0.92 -1.48 -12.91
C GLN A 26 -1.08 -2.00 -11.48
N CYS A 27 -0.01 -1.94 -10.69
CA CYS A 27 -0.06 -2.30 -9.27
C CYS A 27 -1.08 -1.47 -8.49
N ALA A 28 -1.18 -0.17 -8.74
CA ALA A 28 -2.14 0.71 -8.08
C ALA A 28 -3.59 0.47 -8.53
N GLU A 29 -3.80 0.00 -9.76
CA GLU A 29 -5.12 -0.40 -10.27
C GLU A 29 -5.57 -1.74 -9.69
N GLU A 30 -4.69 -2.74 -9.66
CA GLU A 30 -4.99 -4.09 -9.17
C GLU A 30 -5.03 -4.18 -7.64
N TYR A 31 -4.14 -3.43 -6.97
CA TYR A 31 -3.97 -3.41 -5.53
C TYR A 31 -4.11 -1.99 -4.98
N PRO A 32 -5.33 -1.42 -5.01
CA PRO A 32 -5.53 -0.02 -4.65
C PRO A 32 -5.19 0.26 -3.19
N GLN A 33 -5.10 1.54 -2.86
CA GLN A 33 -5.03 1.95 -1.46
C GLN A 33 -6.38 1.69 -0.76
N PRO A 34 -6.38 1.32 0.53
CA PRO A 34 -7.62 1.16 1.26
C PRO A 34 -8.28 2.51 1.56
N GLU A 35 -9.62 2.54 1.62
CA GLU A 35 -10.41 3.76 1.85
C GLU A 35 -10.08 4.47 3.18
N TRP A 36 -9.59 3.72 4.17
CA TRP A 36 -9.21 4.29 5.46
C TRP A 36 -7.85 5.01 5.43
N CYS A 37 -7.06 4.86 4.37
CA CYS A 37 -5.77 5.53 4.24
C CYS A 37 -5.93 6.91 3.59
N GLY A 38 -5.57 7.96 4.32
CA GLY A 38 -5.58 9.35 3.83
C GLY A 38 -4.32 9.78 3.08
N HIS A 39 -3.39 8.88 2.79
CA HIS A 39 -2.20 9.22 2.00
C HIS A 39 -2.53 9.16 0.50
N PRO A 40 -2.38 10.26 -0.26
CA PRO A 40 -2.63 10.26 -1.69
C PRO A 40 -1.59 9.41 -2.39
N ARG A 41 -2.04 8.56 -3.32
CA ARG A 41 -1.19 7.68 -4.14
C ARG A 41 -0.32 6.77 -3.28
N ALA A 42 -0.88 6.19 -2.23
CA ALA A 42 -0.10 5.40 -1.28
C ALA A 42 0.57 4.15 -1.88
N VAL A 43 0.04 3.62 -2.97
CA VAL A 43 0.59 2.47 -3.71
C VAL A 43 1.26 3.01 -4.97
N ASN A 44 2.48 3.52 -4.83
CA ASN A 44 3.30 4.04 -5.92
C ASN A 44 4.80 3.79 -5.61
N PRO A 45 5.74 4.02 -6.54
CA PRO A 45 7.17 3.75 -6.33
C PRO A 45 7.80 4.50 -5.13
N ILE A 46 7.21 5.63 -4.76
CA ILE A 46 7.56 6.51 -3.63
C ILE A 46 6.37 6.60 -2.65
N GLY A 47 5.58 5.52 -2.56
CA GLY A 47 4.30 5.48 -1.88
C GLY A 47 4.40 5.55 -0.36
N CYS A 48 3.29 5.26 0.33
CA CYS A 48 3.26 5.29 1.79
C CYS A 48 4.20 4.23 2.34
N ALA A 49 5.27 4.61 3.04
CA ALA A 49 6.12 3.64 3.74
C ALA A 49 5.30 2.75 4.70
N ALA A 50 4.27 3.29 5.38
CA ALA A 50 3.42 2.49 6.25
C ALA A 50 2.66 1.38 5.52
N LEU A 51 2.22 1.59 4.28
CA LEU A 51 1.49 0.58 3.51
C LEU A 51 2.43 -0.31 2.71
N VAL A 52 3.41 0.29 2.01
CA VAL A 52 4.29 -0.42 1.09
C VAL A 52 5.41 -1.16 1.82
N GLN A 53 5.97 -0.58 2.90
CA GLN A 53 7.12 -1.15 3.61
C GLN A 53 6.73 -1.79 4.96
N LEU A 54 5.95 -1.08 5.78
CA LEU A 54 5.57 -1.56 7.12
C LEU A 54 4.33 -2.46 7.11
N LYS A 55 3.69 -2.64 5.95
CA LYS A 55 2.49 -3.48 5.74
C LYS A 55 1.40 -3.26 6.80
N VAL A 56 1.12 -2.00 7.12
CA VAL A 56 0.02 -1.63 8.03
C VAL A 56 -1.31 -2.03 7.39
N THR A 57 -2.11 -2.81 8.11
CA THR A 57 -3.43 -3.32 7.70
C THR A 57 -4.56 -2.63 8.48
N GLY A 58 -5.82 -2.95 8.13
CA GLY A 58 -6.99 -2.46 8.85
C GLY A 58 -6.99 -2.76 10.36
N ALA A 59 -6.29 -3.81 10.80
CA ALA A 59 -6.20 -4.20 12.21
C ALA A 59 -5.30 -3.29 13.05
N ASN A 60 -4.25 -2.71 12.46
CA ASN A 60 -3.30 -1.82 13.14
C ASN A 60 -3.36 -0.38 12.60
N LYS A 61 -4.34 -0.03 11.77
CA LYS A 61 -4.54 1.33 11.22
C LYS A 61 -4.55 2.44 12.28
N GLY A 62 -5.06 2.15 13.49
CA GLY A 62 -5.07 3.09 14.62
C GLY A 62 -3.68 3.48 15.11
N ARG A 63 -2.65 2.69 14.79
CA ARG A 63 -1.23 2.93 15.12
C ARG A 63 -0.44 3.47 13.92
N CYS A 64 -1.10 3.79 12.81
CA CYS A 64 -0.44 4.34 11.63
C CYS A 64 -0.01 5.79 11.88
N VAL A 65 1.25 5.97 12.31
CA VAL A 65 1.83 7.31 12.57
C VAL A 65 1.73 8.23 11.35
N GLN A 66 1.87 7.69 10.14
CA GLN A 66 1.80 8.46 8.89
C GLN A 66 0.39 9.02 8.61
N CYS A 67 -0.67 8.29 8.96
CA CYS A 67 -2.05 8.78 8.84
C CYS A 67 -2.46 9.65 10.04
N GLN A 68 -1.88 9.43 11.22
CA GLN A 68 -2.08 10.32 12.38
C GLN A 68 -1.52 11.72 12.10
N HIS A 69 -0.31 11.83 11.55
CA HIS A 69 0.26 13.13 11.17
C HIS A 69 -0.55 13.85 10.08
N ARG A 70 -1.22 13.12 9.17
CA ARG A 70 -2.07 13.72 8.13
C ARG A 70 -3.41 14.27 8.61
N LYS A 71 -3.95 13.75 9.71
CA LYS A 71 -5.20 14.30 10.30
C LYS A 71 -4.97 15.62 11.04
N ALA A 72 -3.72 16.00 11.26
CA ALA A 72 -3.32 17.21 11.96
C ALA A 72 -2.87 18.36 11.03
N SER A 73 -3.14 18.25 9.72
CA SER A 73 -2.77 19.26 8.70
C SER A 73 -4.00 19.92 8.11
#